data_AF-A0A949ZHZ9-F1
#
_entry.id   AF-A0A949ZHZ9-F1
#
_cell.length_a   1.000
_cell.length_b   1.000
_cell.length_c   1.000
_cell.angle_alpha   90.00
_cell.angle_beta   90.00
_cell.angle_gamma   90.00
#
_symmetry.space_group_name_H-M   'P 1'
#
loop_
_entity.id
_entity.type
_entity.pdbx_description
1 polymer ?
#
loop_
_entity_poly.entity_id
_entity_poly.type
_entity_poly.pdbx_seq_one_letter_code
_entity_poly.pdbx_strand_id
1 'polypeptide(L)'
;MITVGIDLAAQPERTAACRIEWRDGSAEVTALDPRGVTDDRILELVAGADKAGFDVPLGWPDAFVAAVTAHHGAGSWPEAASSQLRLRATDHHVHQSYLRVGDGNTPR
;
A
#
# COMPACT_ATOMS: atom_id res chain seq x y z
N MET A 1 -8.71 -7.17 19.88
CA MET A 1 -8.48 -7.17 18.42
C MET A 1 -7.00 -6.95 18.16
N ILE A 2 -6.41 -7.62 17.20
CA ILE A 2 -4.98 -7.52 16.88
C ILE A 2 -4.84 -6.93 15.49
N THR A 3 -4.06 -5.86 15.37
CA THR A 3 -3.68 -5.30 14.07
C THR A 3 -2.19 -5.33 13.88
N VAL A 4 -1.76 -5.51 12.63
CA VAL A 4 -0.36 -5.36 12.23
C VAL A 4 -0.25 -4.26 11.19
N GLY A 5 0.73 -3.38 11.35
CA GLY A 5 1.14 -2.42 10.33
C GLY A 5 2.54 -2.78 9.84
N ILE A 6 2.71 -2.89 8.53
CA ILE A 6 3.99 -3.13 7.86
C ILE A 6 4.30 -1.94 6.96
N ASP A 7 5.42 -1.27 7.17
CA ASP A 7 6.01 -0.34 6.20
C ASP A 7 6.99 -1.14 5.32
N LEU A 8 6.53 -1.55 4.14
CA LEU A 8 7.23 -2.53 3.31
C LEU A 8 8.19 -1.84 2.35
N ALA A 9 9.45 -2.24 2.41
CA ALA A 9 10.45 -1.87 1.43
C ALA A 9 10.81 -3.05 0.52
N ALA A 10 11.48 -2.76 -0.60
CA ALA A 10 12.01 -3.80 -1.49
C ALA A 10 13.11 -4.67 -0.85
N GLN A 11 13.66 -4.24 0.29
CA GLN A 11 14.73 -4.92 1.02
C GLN A 11 14.36 -5.01 2.51
N PRO A 12 14.51 -6.19 3.14
CA PRO A 12 14.15 -6.42 4.55
C PRO A 12 14.76 -5.40 5.51
N GLU A 13 16.00 -4.96 5.26
CA GLU A 13 16.75 -4.02 6.09
C GLU A 13 16.06 -2.66 6.25
N ARG A 14 15.11 -2.36 5.35
CA ARG A 14 14.33 -1.12 5.34
C ARG A 14 12.84 -1.34 5.60
N THR A 15 12.42 -2.58 5.84
CA THR A 15 11.05 -2.91 6.21
C THR A 15 10.88 -2.81 7.71
N ALA A 16 9.82 -2.14 8.17
CA ALA A 16 9.45 -2.03 9.57
C ALA A 16 8.07 -2.65 9.83
N ALA A 17 7.82 -3.12 11.05
CA ALA A 17 6.56 -3.73 11.44
C ALA A 17 6.18 -3.39 12.89
N CYS A 18 4.88 -3.30 13.15
CA CYS A 18 4.32 -3.07 14.47
C CYS A 18 3.05 -3.89 14.65
N ARG A 19 2.93 -4.56 15.80
CA ARG A 19 1.74 -5.33 16.19
C ARG A 19 1.09 -4.68 17.41
N ILE A 20 -0.20 -4.36 17.29
CA ILE A 20 -0.97 -3.71 18.33
C ILE A 20 -2.11 -4.62 18.75
N GLU A 21 -2.24 -4.86 20.05
CA GLU A 21 -3.43 -5.43 20.65
C GLU A 21 -4.34 -4.30 21.18
N TRP A 22 -5.56 -4.26 20.65
CA TRP A 22 -6.60 -3.32 20.99
C TRP A 22 -7.59 -3.94 21.98
N ARG A 23 -7.89 -3.18 23.03
CA ARG A 23 -8.90 -3.46 24.05
C ARG A 23 -9.81 -2.23 24.20
N ASP A 24 -10.89 -2.36 24.96
CA ASP A 24 -11.78 -1.24 25.20
C ASP A 24 -11.04 -0.10 25.93
N GLY A 25 -10.87 1.02 25.23
CA GLY A 25 -10.20 2.23 25.76
C GLY A 25 -8.68 2.15 25.84
N SER A 26 -8.03 1.10 25.34
CA SER A 26 -6.56 1.00 25.37
C SER A 26 -5.97 0.25 24.17
N ALA A 27 -4.69 0.48 23.93
CA ALA A 27 -3.90 -0.18 22.89
C ALA A 27 -2.50 -0.48 23.43
N GLU A 28 -2.00 -1.68 23.16
CA GLU A 28 -0.67 -2.12 23.57
C GLU A 28 0.13 -2.56 22.35
N VAL A 29 1.33 -2.01 22.19
CA VAL A 29 2.30 -2.48 21.20
C VAL A 29 2.91 -3.77 21.72
N THR A 30 2.50 -4.90 21.13
CA THR A 30 2.94 -6.24 21.55
C THR A 30 4.18 -6.72 20.80
N ALA A 31 4.50 -6.11 19.65
CA ALA A 31 5.76 -6.28 18.95
C ALA A 31 6.08 -5.01 18.14
N LEU A 32 7.36 -4.63 18.11
CA LEU A 32 7.87 -3.51 17.31
C LEU A 32 9.21 -3.91 16.72
N ASP A 33 9.24 -4.05 15.40
CA ASP A 33 10.44 -4.36 14.63
C ASP A 33 10.74 -3.13 13.74
N PRO A 34 11.62 -2.21 14.16
CA PRO A 34 11.77 -0.91 13.51
C PRO A 34 12.51 -0.97 12.16
N ARG A 35 13.13 -2.11 11.84
CA ARG A 35 13.83 -2.40 10.56
C ARG A 35 14.19 -3.88 10.49
N GLY A 36 14.65 -4.36 9.34
CA GLY A 36 15.20 -5.72 9.21
C GLY A 36 14.13 -6.80 9.22
N VAL A 37 12.88 -6.46 8.91
CA VAL A 37 11.77 -7.39 8.92
C VAL A 37 11.79 -8.21 7.62
N THR A 38 11.97 -9.51 7.77
CA THR A 38 11.97 -10.49 6.67
C THR A 38 10.55 -10.92 6.30
N ASP A 39 10.39 -11.53 5.13
CA ASP A 39 9.11 -12.09 4.69
C ASP A 39 8.55 -13.11 5.70
N ASP A 40 9.40 -13.99 6.23
CA ASP A 40 8.99 -14.96 7.27
C ASP A 40 8.47 -14.27 8.53
N ARG A 41 9.12 -13.17 8.94
CA ARG A 41 8.69 -12.39 10.10
C ARG A 41 7.36 -11.66 9.83
N ILE A 42 7.15 -11.16 8.62
CA ILE A 42 5.86 -10.59 8.20
C ILE A 42 4.78 -11.65 8.32
N LEU A 43 5.01 -12.85 7.78
CA LEU A 43 4.05 -13.96 7.84
C LEU A 43 3.72 -14.33 9.28
N GLU A 44 4.73 -14.41 10.15
CA GLU A 44 4.54 -14.68 11.59
C GLU A 44 3.70 -13.59 12.28
N LEU A 45 3.99 -12.31 12.02
CA LEU A 45 3.25 -11.19 12.64
C LEU A 45 1.79 -11.16 12.17
N VAL A 46 1.58 -11.36 10.87
CA VAL A 46 0.25 -11.40 10.25
C VAL A 46 -0.53 -12.63 10.68
N ALA A 47 0.14 -13.75 10.96
CA ALA A 47 -0.51 -14.94 11.48
C ALA A 47 -1.17 -14.64 12.85
N GLY A 48 -2.50 -14.75 12.90
CA GLY A 48 -3.28 -14.45 14.09
C GLY A 48 -3.56 -12.96 14.34
N ALA A 49 -3.24 -12.08 13.39
CA ALA A 49 -3.78 -10.73 13.37
C ALA A 49 -5.20 -10.72 12.79
N ASP A 50 -6.10 -9.93 13.38
CA ASP A 50 -7.45 -9.74 12.83
C ASP A 50 -7.41 -8.88 11.57
N LYS A 51 -6.46 -7.94 11.47
CA LYS A 51 -6.21 -7.10 10.30
C LYS A 51 -4.72 -6.83 10.11
N ALA A 52 -4.29 -6.77 8.86
CA ALA A 52 -2.96 -6.32 8.47
C ALA A 52 -3.06 -5.15 7.50
N GLY A 53 -2.32 -4.08 7.77
CA GLY A 53 -2.10 -2.95 6.88
C GLY A 53 -0.69 -3.00 6.32
N PHE A 54 -0.56 -2.81 5.01
CA PHE A 54 0.72 -2.72 4.31
C PHE A 54 0.84 -1.33 3.70
N ASP A 55 1.81 -0.56 4.15
CA ASP A 55 2.27 0.63 3.46
C ASP A 55 3.27 0.19 2.39
N VAL A 56 2.74 -0.05 1.20
CA VAL A 56 3.52 -0.43 0.04
C VAL A 56 2.75 -0.06 -1.21
N PRO A 57 3.43 0.33 -2.30
CA PRO A 57 2.77 0.43 -3.59
C PRO A 57 2.31 -0.94 -4.10
N LEU A 58 1.11 -1.36 -3.72
CA LEU A 58 0.46 -2.54 -4.31
C LEU A 58 -0.11 -2.22 -5.69
N GLY A 59 0.07 -3.18 -6.60
CA GLY A 59 -0.53 -3.18 -7.93
C GLY A 59 0.15 -2.24 -8.91
N TRP A 60 0.42 -2.76 -10.10
CA TRP A 60 0.69 -1.91 -11.27
C TRP A 60 -0.63 -1.57 -11.95
N PRO A 61 -0.77 -0.39 -12.60
CA PRO A 61 -1.94 -0.11 -13.41
C PRO A 61 -2.10 -1.16 -14.51
N ASP A 62 -3.32 -1.62 -14.77
CA ASP A 62 -3.57 -2.65 -15.80
C ASP A 62 -3.02 -2.24 -17.17
N ALA A 63 -3.11 -0.95 -17.50
CA ALA A 63 -2.54 -0.41 -18.73
C ALA A 63 -1.00 -0.53 -18.78
N PHE A 64 -0.32 -0.40 -17.65
CA PHE A 64 1.12 -0.63 -17.56
C PHE A 64 1.47 -2.10 -17.73
N VAL A 65 0.73 -2.99 -17.05
CA VAL A 65 0.91 -4.45 -17.21
C VAL A 65 0.72 -4.84 -18.67
N ALA A 66 -0.36 -4.38 -19.31
CA ALA A 66 -0.63 -4.63 -20.73
C ALA A 66 0.49 -4.10 -21.65
N ALA A 67 1.03 -2.90 -21.37
CA ALA A 67 2.15 -2.32 -22.12
C ALA A 67 3.41 -3.20 -22.02
N VAL A 68 3.77 -3.64 -20.81
CA VAL A 68 4.91 -4.52 -20.57
C VAL A 68 4.70 -5.88 -21.25
N THR A 69 3.50 -6.46 -21.14
CA THR A 69 3.16 -7.73 -21.80
C THR A 69 3.25 -7.64 -23.33
N ALA A 70 2.72 -6.56 -23.92
CA ALA A 70 2.80 -6.34 -25.37
C ALA A 70 4.25 -6.20 -25.83
N HIS A 71 5.04 -5.39 -25.13
CA HIS A 71 6.45 -5.19 -25.46
C HIS A 71 7.27 -6.49 -25.32
N HIS A 72 7.03 -7.26 -24.25
CA HIS A 72 7.65 -8.57 -24.05
C HIS A 72 7.32 -9.56 -25.18
N GLY A 73 6.10 -9.49 -25.73
CA GLY A 73 5.67 -10.26 -26.89
C GLY A 73 6.16 -9.74 -28.25
N ALA A 74 7.17 -8.86 -28.27
CA ALA A 74 7.66 -8.14 -29.45
C ALA A 74 6.64 -7.22 -30.15
N GLY A 75 5.54 -6.88 -29.46
CA GLY A 75 4.64 -5.80 -29.84
C GLY A 75 5.26 -4.42 -29.56
N SER A 76 4.65 -3.39 -30.13
CA SER A 76 5.04 -2.00 -29.84
C SER A 76 4.56 -1.57 -28.46
N TRP A 77 5.28 -0.63 -27.84
CA TRP A 77 4.77 0.07 -26.66
C TRP A 77 3.50 0.87 -27.04
N PRO A 78 2.43 0.83 -26.24
CA PRO A 78 1.19 1.53 -26.57
C PRO A 78 1.35 3.05 -26.49
N GLU A 79 0.66 3.78 -27.36
CA GLU A 79 0.44 5.20 -27.18
C GLU A 79 -0.52 5.42 -26.01
N ALA A 80 0.02 5.71 -24.83
CA ALA A 80 -0.74 6.01 -23.63
C ALA A 80 -0.13 7.20 -22.89
N ALA A 81 -1.00 8.00 -22.25
CA ALA A 81 -0.53 9.07 -21.39
C ALA A 81 0.23 8.48 -20.19
N SER A 82 1.29 9.16 -19.76
CA SER A 82 2.09 8.73 -18.59
C SER A 82 1.25 8.50 -17.33
N SER A 83 0.18 9.29 -17.15
CA SER A 83 -0.76 9.11 -16.04
C SER A 83 -1.47 7.75 -16.07
N GLN A 84 -1.87 7.26 -17.24
CA GLN A 84 -2.54 5.97 -17.40
C GLN A 84 -1.62 4.79 -17.06
N LEU A 85 -0.31 4.97 -17.24
CA LEU A 85 0.71 3.94 -17.01
C LEU A 85 1.30 4.00 -15.59
N ARG A 86 1.14 5.12 -14.88
CA ARG A 86 1.78 5.32 -13.57
C ARG A 86 0.81 5.36 -12.40
N LEU A 87 -0.39 5.92 -12.59
CA LEU A 87 -1.34 6.12 -11.51
C LEU A 87 -2.13 4.85 -11.23
N ARG A 88 -2.09 4.40 -9.98
CA ARG A 88 -2.81 3.24 -9.47
C ARG A 88 -4.24 3.62 -9.12
N ALA A 89 -5.09 2.61 -8.91
CA ALA A 89 -6.47 2.82 -8.43
C ALA A 89 -6.51 3.69 -7.16
N THR A 90 -5.57 3.49 -6.22
CA THR A 90 -5.45 4.30 -5.01
C THR A 90 -5.09 5.75 -5.30
N ASP A 91 -4.17 6.00 -6.25
CA ASP A 91 -3.78 7.37 -6.63
C ASP A 91 -5.00 8.14 -7.19
N HIS A 92 -5.81 7.48 -8.03
CA HIS A 92 -7.06 8.03 -8.53
C HIS A 92 -8.09 8.29 -7.43
N HIS A 93 -8.25 7.34 -6.49
CA HIS A 93 -9.18 7.47 -5.37
C HIS A 93 -8.82 8.67 -4.48
N VAL A 94 -7.54 8.82 -4.12
CA VAL A 94 -7.05 9.95 -3.33
C VAL A 94 -7.30 11.26 -4.07
N HIS A 95 -6.96 11.34 -5.37
CA HIS A 95 -7.19 12.55 -6.17
C HIS A 95 -8.68 12.95 -6.23
N GLN A 96 -9.58 11.99 -6.48
CA GLN A 96 -11.02 12.25 -6.50
C GLN A 96 -11.55 12.69 -5.13
N SER A 97 -11.02 12.12 -4.05
CA SER A 97 -11.43 12.48 -2.69
C SER A 97 -11.02 13.91 -2.33
N TYR A 98 -9.84 14.36 -2.76
CA TYR A 98 -9.42 15.75 -2.62
C TYR A 98 -10.31 16.74 -3.40
N LEU A 99 -10.70 16.39 -4.63
CA LEU A 99 -11.60 17.23 -5.43
C LEU A 99 -12.97 17.38 -4.77
N ARG A 100 -13.52 16.30 -4.21
CA ARG A 100 -14.81 16.32 -3.49
C ARG A 100 -14.79 17.17 -2.21
N VAL A 101 -13.63 17.28 -1.54
CA VAL A 101 -13.47 18.15 -0.37
C VAL A 101 -13.34 19.63 -0.79
N GLY A 102 -12.77 19.90 -1.96
CA GLY A 102 -12.60 21.25 -2.50
C GLY A 102 -13.87 21.94 -3.00
N ASP A 103 -14.90 21.17 -3.37
CA ASP A 103 -16.22 21.71 -3.79
C ASP A 103 -17.15 22.04 -2.59
N GLY A 104 -16.70 21.75 -1.36
CA GLY A 104 -17.37 22.13 -0.13
C GLY A 104 -17.02 23.56 0.28
N ASN A 105 -17.85 24.52 -0.16
CA ASN A 105 -17.95 25.89 0.35
C ASN A 105 -17.56 26.00 1.84
N THR A 106 -16.39 26.60 2.12
CA THR A 106 -16.07 27.06 3.48
C THR A 106 -16.38 28.55 3.54
N PRO A 107 -17.54 28.99 4.07
CA PRO A 107 -17.73 30.39 4.38
C PRO A 107 -16.80 30.73 5.56
N ARG A 108 -15.94 31.75 5.37
CA ARG A 108 -15.48 32.59 6.47
C ARG A 108 -16.35 33.82 6.54
#